data_AF-A0A2S2F8M7-F1
#
_entry.id   AF-A0A2S2F8M7-F1
#
_cell.length_a   1.000
_cell.length_b   1.000
_cell.length_c   1.000
_cell.angle_alpha   90.00
_cell.angle_beta   90.00
_cell.angle_gamma   90.00
#
_symmetry.space_group_name_H-M   'P 1'
#
loop_
_entity.id
_entity.type
_entity.pdbx_description
1 polymer ?
#
loop_
_entity_poly.entity_id
_entity_poly.type
_entity_poly.pdbx_seq_one_letter_code
_entity_poly.pdbx_strand_id
1 'polypeptide(L)'
;MLTVINFTDQQRIELLERFPIDETVKKYPNSVIDKILRLNIAIGLYFKNQTEAAIYLEVKQPSICKYLKGQLPLPLHRAEKLEEISKKSVLAQDICFTLDEVK
;
A
#
# COMPACT_ATOMS: atom_id res chain seq x y z
N MET A 1 9.89 -13.60 -13.66
CA MET A 1 8.54 -13.00 -13.68
C MET A 1 7.97 -13.15 -12.29
N LEU A 2 7.86 -12.06 -11.52
CA LEU A 2 7.15 -12.11 -10.24
C LEU A 2 5.66 -12.01 -10.55
N THR A 3 4.96 -13.10 -10.25
CA THR A 3 3.51 -13.24 -10.36
C THR A 3 2.85 -12.19 -9.49
N VAL A 4 1.89 -11.45 -10.05
CA VAL A 4 0.96 -10.62 -9.27
C VAL A 4 0.30 -11.55 -8.24
N ILE A 5 0.70 -11.45 -6.96
CA ILE A 5 0.13 -12.27 -5.90
C ILE A 5 -1.27 -11.74 -5.63
N ASN A 6 -2.27 -12.23 -6.34
CA ASN A 6 -3.66 -11.96 -6.00
C ASN A 6 -3.96 -12.62 -4.66
N PHE A 7 -4.43 -11.85 -3.69
CA PHE A 7 -4.83 -12.42 -2.41
C PHE A 7 -6.11 -13.24 -2.61
N THR A 8 -6.16 -14.42 -2.01
CA THR A 8 -7.44 -15.13 -1.86
C THR A 8 -8.37 -14.32 -0.96
N ASP A 9 -9.67 -14.57 -1.04
CA ASP A 9 -10.64 -13.85 -0.19
C ASP A 9 -10.34 -14.05 1.30
N GLN A 10 -9.92 -15.26 1.70
CA GLN A 10 -9.51 -15.54 3.08
C GLN A 10 -8.27 -14.75 3.50
N GLN A 11 -7.22 -14.71 2.66
CA GLN A 11 -6.02 -13.92 2.95
C GLN A 11 -6.33 -12.44 3.07
N ARG A 12 -7.23 -11.92 2.22
CA ARG A 12 -7.67 -10.52 2.29
C ARG A 12 -8.37 -10.23 3.61
N ILE A 13 -9.26 -11.10 4.07
CA ILE A 13 -9.94 -10.95 5.36
C ILE A 13 -8.92 -10.92 6.50
N GLU A 14 -8.01 -11.89 6.58
CA GLU A 14 -6.97 -11.95 7.63
C GLU A 14 -6.07 -10.70 7.62
N LEU A 15 -5.72 -10.20 6.43
CA LEU A 15 -4.92 -8.99 6.29
C LEU A 15 -5.70 -7.72 6.69
N LEU A 16 -7.00 -7.64 6.42
CA LEU A 16 -7.84 -6.51 6.83
C LEU A 16 -8.06 -6.47 8.34
N GLU A 17 -8.06 -7.61 9.03
CA GLU A 17 -8.07 -7.66 10.49
C GLU A 17 -6.77 -7.13 11.10
N ARG A 18 -5.62 -7.44 10.47
CA ARG A 18 -4.30 -6.97 10.88
C ARG A 18 -4.02 -5.51 10.52
N PHE A 19 -4.49 -5.08 9.36
CA PHE A 19 -4.24 -3.76 8.77
C PHE A 19 -5.59 -3.10 8.45
N PRO A 20 -6.26 -2.53 9.44
CA PRO A 20 -7.57 -1.93 9.23
C PRO A 20 -7.47 -0.73 8.29
N ILE A 21 -8.21 -0.82 7.17
CA ILE A 21 -8.41 0.29 6.22
C ILE A 21 -9.65 1.11 6.59
N ASP A 22 -9.78 2.28 6.00
CA ASP A 22 -10.94 3.14 6.24
C ASP A 22 -12.25 2.51 5.72
N GLU A 23 -13.38 2.73 6.41
CA GLU A 23 -14.66 2.15 6.00
C GLU A 23 -15.13 2.66 4.63
N THR A 24 -14.78 3.90 4.28
CA THR A 24 -15.09 4.49 2.97
C THR A 24 -14.37 3.78 1.82
N VAL A 25 -13.25 3.13 2.13
CA VAL A 25 -12.36 2.40 1.21
C VAL A 25 -12.84 0.95 1.02
N LYS A 26 -13.73 0.43 1.87
CA LYS A 26 -14.34 -0.92 1.70
C LYS A 26 -15.17 -1.05 0.41
N LYS A 27 -15.56 0.07 -0.20
CA LYS A 27 -16.29 0.10 -1.48
C LYS A 27 -15.37 -0.01 -2.70
N TYR A 28 -14.05 0.07 -2.48
CA TYR A 28 -13.08 0.03 -3.55
C TYR A 28 -13.04 -1.36 -4.20
N PRO A 29 -12.66 -1.46 -5.48
CA PRO A 29 -12.41 -2.76 -6.11
C PRO A 29 -11.36 -3.54 -5.32
N ASN A 30 -11.49 -4.87 -5.27
CA ASN A 30 -10.55 -5.75 -4.58
C ASN A 30 -9.10 -5.53 -5.05
N SER A 31 -8.88 -5.17 -6.32
CA SER A 31 -7.55 -4.85 -6.84
C SER A 31 -6.90 -3.66 -6.12
N VAL A 32 -7.67 -2.64 -5.75
CA VAL A 32 -7.18 -1.47 -5.01
C VAL A 32 -6.95 -1.81 -3.55
N ILE A 33 -7.86 -2.58 -2.94
CA ILE A 33 -7.70 -3.08 -1.58
C ILE A 33 -6.41 -3.90 -1.47
N ASP A 34 -6.17 -4.80 -2.43
CA ASP A 34 -4.96 -5.63 -2.47
C ASP A 34 -3.68 -4.77 -2.56
N LYS A 35 -3.70 -3.67 -3.35
CA LYS A 35 -2.58 -2.72 -3.41
C LYS A 35 -2.32 -2.02 -2.06
N ILE A 36 -3.38 -1.60 -1.36
CA ILE A 36 -3.27 -0.97 -0.02
C ILE A 36 -2.72 -1.97 1.01
N LEU A 37 -3.17 -3.22 0.97
CA LEU A 37 -2.67 -4.28 1.85
C LEU A 37 -1.20 -4.60 1.57
N ARG A 38 -0.79 -4.69 0.30
CA ARG A 38 0.63 -4.86 -0.08
C ARG A 38 1.48 -3.69 0.42
N LEU A 39 0.98 -2.46 0.33
CA LEU A 39 1.67 -1.30 0.87
C LEU A 39 1.83 -1.40 2.40
N ASN A 40 0.80 -1.83 3.14
CA ASN A 40 0.90 -2.03 4.59
C ASN A 40 1.98 -3.06 4.96
N ILE A 41 2.00 -4.19 4.25
CA ILE A 41 3.01 -5.24 4.45
C ILE A 41 4.41 -4.68 4.14
N ALA A 42 4.58 -4.01 3.00
CA ALA A 42 5.86 -3.44 2.61
C ALA A 42 6.37 -2.42 3.64
N ILE A 43 5.49 -1.56 4.14
CA ILE A 43 5.88 -0.58 5.16
C ILE A 43 6.33 -1.27 6.46
N GLY A 44 5.65 -2.34 6.88
CA GLY A 44 6.03 -3.11 8.06
C GLY A 44 7.29 -3.97 7.90
N LEU A 45 7.66 -4.33 6.66
CA LEU A 45 8.86 -5.12 6.37
C LEU A 45 10.12 -4.26 6.24
N TYR A 46 10.02 -3.11 5.56
CA TYR A 46 11.18 -2.30 5.18
C TYR A 46 11.45 -1.12 6.10
N PHE A 47 10.51 -0.76 6.98
CA PHE A 47 10.67 0.34 7.92
C PHE A 47 10.28 -0.08 9.33
N LYS A 48 10.96 0.48 10.32
CA LYS A 48 10.68 0.27 11.74
C LYS A 48 9.34 0.88 12.14
N ASN A 49 8.95 1.99 11.51
CA ASN A 49 7.70 2.69 11.78
C ASN A 49 7.31 3.62 10.62
N GLN A 50 6.08 4.16 10.68
CA GLN A 50 5.56 5.09 9.67
C GLN A 50 6.34 6.41 9.57
N THR A 51 6.99 6.86 10.65
CA THR A 51 7.81 8.08 10.65
C THR A 51 9.07 7.89 9.83
N GLU A 52 9.73 6.74 9.99
CA GLU A 52 10.89 6.38 9.17
C GLU A 52 10.50 6.24 7.70
N ALA A 53 9.39 5.55 7.41
CA ALA A 53 8.87 5.45 6.05
C ALA A 53 8.60 6.84 5.43
N ALA A 54 8.07 7.78 6.22
CA ALA A 54 7.82 9.15 5.76
C ALA A 54 9.12 9.88 5.36
N ILE A 55 10.22 9.66 6.09
CA ILE A 55 11.53 10.25 5.78
C ILE A 55 12.04 9.69 4.44
N TYR A 56 12.08 8.37 4.29
CA TYR A 56 12.61 7.74 3.07
C TYR A 56 11.74 7.98 1.84
N LEU A 57 10.42 8.01 2.02
CA LEU A 57 9.49 8.32 0.95
C LEU A 57 9.35 9.85 0.74
N GLU A 58 10.02 10.67 1.54
CA GLU A 58 9.99 12.15 1.52
C GLU A 58 8.56 12.71 1.47
N VAL A 59 7.73 12.23 2.39
CA VAL A 59 6.38 12.71 2.61
C VAL A 59 6.18 13.03 4.08
N LYS A 60 5.08 13.70 4.42
CA LYS A 60 4.73 13.91 5.82
C LYS A 60 4.19 12.60 6.40
N GLN A 61 4.51 12.27 7.65
CA GLN A 61 4.00 11.07 8.32
C GLN A 61 2.46 10.93 8.27
N PRO A 62 1.67 12.02 8.41
CA PRO A 62 0.22 11.95 8.22
C PRO A 62 -0.19 11.45 6.83
N SER A 63 0.58 11.74 5.77
CA SER A 63 0.32 11.23 4.44
C SER A 63 0.53 9.72 4.36
N ILE A 64 1.56 9.17 5.02
CA ILE A 64 1.76 7.72 5.11
C ILE A 64 0.55 7.05 5.75
N CYS A 65 0.05 7.57 6.87
CA CYS A 65 -1.15 7.03 7.53
C CYS A 65 -2.37 7.04 6.58
N LYS A 66 -2.55 8.11 5.80
CA LYS A 66 -3.63 8.19 4.80
C LYS A 66 -3.46 7.18 3.66
N TYR A 67 -2.24 6.96 3.16
CA TYR A 67 -1.97 5.94 2.14
C TYR A 67 -2.30 4.54 2.66
N LEU A 68 -1.84 4.21 3.88
CA LEU A 68 -2.05 2.90 4.51
C LEU A 68 -3.52 2.60 4.79
N LYS A 69 -4.33 3.62 5.04
CA LYS A 69 -5.77 3.50 5.23
C LYS A 69 -6.57 3.55 3.93
N GLY A 70 -5.93 3.79 2.79
CA GLY A 70 -6.59 3.99 1.50
C GLY A 70 -7.28 5.35 1.32
N GLN A 71 -7.14 6.27 2.28
CA GLN A 71 -7.78 7.60 2.24
C GLN A 71 -7.12 8.55 1.23
N LEU A 72 -5.90 8.24 0.81
CA LEU A 72 -5.14 9.01 -0.17
C LEU A 72 -4.45 8.00 -1.11
N PRO A 73 -4.50 8.20 -2.45
CA PRO A 73 -3.71 7.40 -3.38
C PRO A 73 -2.22 7.57 -3.15
N LEU A 74 -1.47 6.48 -3.26
CA LEU A 74 -0.01 6.54 -3.29
C LEU A 74 0.47 6.90 -4.71
N PRO A 75 1.12 8.06 -4.91
CA PRO A 75 1.63 8.45 -6.23
C PRO A 75 2.72 7.50 -6.73
N LEU A 76 2.77 7.26 -8.04
CA LEU A 76 3.75 6.34 -8.66
C LEU A 76 5.19 6.66 -8.27
N HIS A 77 5.62 7.92 -8.36
CA HIS A 77 6.98 8.34 -7.99
C HIS A 77 7.36 8.04 -6.52
N ARG A 78 6.38 7.89 -5.62
CA ARG A 78 6.63 7.48 -4.22
C ARG A 78 6.68 5.96 -4.10
N ALA A 79 5.85 5.25 -4.86
CA ALA A 79 5.91 3.81 -4.97
C ALA A 79 7.25 3.33 -5.57
N GLU A 80 7.78 4.03 -6.57
CA GLU A 80 9.10 3.77 -7.18
C GLU A 80 10.23 3.88 -6.15
N LYS A 81 10.18 4.85 -5.23
CA LYS A 81 11.16 4.91 -4.13
C LYS A 81 11.11 3.67 -3.24
N LEU A 82 9.91 3.14 -2.97
CA LEU A 82 9.78 1.91 -2.19
C LEU A 82 10.29 0.69 -2.97
N GLU A 83 10.09 0.67 -4.29
CA GLU A 83 10.66 -0.33 -5.18
C GLU A 83 12.20 -0.32 -5.14
N GLU A 84 12.82 0.85 -5.17
CA GLU A 84 14.28 1.01 -5.03
C GLU A 84 14.79 0.51 -3.67
N ILE A 85 14.16 0.95 -2.57
CA ILE A 85 14.51 0.55 -1.19
C ILE A 85 14.38 -0.97 -1.01
N SER A 86 13.33 -1.56 -1.57
CA SER A 86 13.06 -3.00 -1.51
C SER A 86 13.91 -3.83 -2.48
N LYS A 87 14.78 -3.20 -3.28
CA LYS A 87 15.57 -3.83 -4.35
C LYS A 87 14.68 -4.63 -5.32
N LYS A 88 13.55 -4.04 -5.73
CA LYS A 88 12.55 -4.64 -6.63
C LYS A 88 11.82 -5.87 -6.08
N SER A 89 11.88 -6.09 -4.77
CA SER A 89 11.06 -7.11 -4.12
C SER A 89 9.59 -6.69 -4.03
N VAL A 90 9.33 -5.38 -3.96
CA VAL A 90 8.02 -4.77 -4.08
C VAL A 90 8.03 -3.90 -5.34
N LEU A 91 7.12 -4.14 -6.28
CA LEU A 91 7.03 -3.34 -7.50
C LEU A 91 6.09 -2.15 -7.29
N ALA A 92 6.45 -0.98 -7.84
CA ALA A 92 5.67 0.24 -7.66
C ALA A 92 4.21 0.08 -8.15
N GLN A 93 4.01 -0.60 -9.27
CA GLN A 93 2.71 -0.90 -9.87
C GLN A 93 1.77 -1.70 -8.94
N ASP A 94 2.33 -2.50 -8.03
CA ASP A 94 1.57 -3.40 -7.15
C ASP A 94 1.08 -2.71 -5.88
N ILE A 95 1.51 -1.46 -5.64
CA ILE A 95 1.18 -0.67 -4.44
C ILE A 95 0.69 0.74 -4.78
N CYS A 96 0.92 1.24 -6.00
CA CYS A 96 0.39 2.53 -6.45
C CYS A 96 -1.05 2.38 -6.97
N PHE A 97 -1.89 3.35 -6.64
CA PHE A 97 -3.25 3.45 -7.16
C PHE A 97 -3.66 4.91 -7.32
N THR A 98 -4.64 5.17 -8.17
CA THR A 98 -5.19 6.49 -8.47
C THR A 98 -6.65 6.59 -8.03
N LEU A 99 -7.18 7.82 -7.90
CA LEU A 99 -8.60 8.03 -7.57
C LEU A 99 -9.56 7.63 -8.70
N ASP A 100 -9.07 7.45 -9.93
CA ASP A 100 -9.89 6.98 -11.04
C ASP A 100 -10.07 5.46 -11.04
N GLU A 101 -9.16 4.70 -10.41
CA GLU A 101 -9.31 3.24 -10.20
C GLU A 101 -10.39 2.88 -9.16
N VAL A 102 -11.01 3.90 -8.55
CA VAL A 102 -11.92 3.76 -7.42
C VAL A 102 -13.31 4.30 -7.64
N LYS A 103 -13.58 4.84 -8.83
CA LYS A 103 -14.90 5.22 -9.31
C LYS A 103 -15.60 4.02 -9.95
#